data_AF-A0A1C6GR00-F1
#
_entry.id   AF-A0A1C6GR00-F1
#
_cell.length_a   1.000
_cell.length_b   1.000
_cell.length_c   1.000
_cell.angle_alpha   90.00
_cell.angle_beta   90.00
_cell.angle_gamma   90.00
#
_symmetry.space_group_name_H-M   'P 1'
#
loop_
_entity.id
_entity.type
_entity.pdbx_description
1 polymer ?
#
loop_
_entity_poly.entity_id
_entity_poly.type
_entity_poly.pdbx_seq_one_letter_code
_entity_poly.pdbx_strand_id
1 'polypeptide(L)'
;MEDNKKCTTIWLRPSVIRRMDAWLEEANCRSRSEFIEKAVRFYMGYLGTEDTSEYLSDALVATLRGIIADSTNRTNGILFKCAVEQGIMAHTIAAHFRDTMEDRRALRGYVVDEVKRTNGQIRFEDAQDVQRQLPDDTWRD
;
A
#
# COMPACT_ATOMS: atom_id res chain seq x y z
N MET A 1 -1.33 -40.76 7.72
CA MET A 1 -1.46 -41.60 8.92
C MET A 1 -2.42 -40.90 9.87
N GLU A 2 -3.47 -41.61 10.26
CA GLU A 2 -4.56 -41.25 11.21
C GLU A 2 -5.38 -39.97 10.94
N ASP A 3 -6.09 -39.92 9.80
CA ASP A 3 -7.09 -38.88 9.49
C ASP A 3 -8.50 -39.21 10.05
N ASN A 4 -8.55 -40.03 11.11
CA ASN A 4 -9.81 -40.42 11.74
C ASN A 4 -10.16 -39.46 12.88
N LYS A 5 -11.38 -38.93 12.85
CA LYS A 5 -11.91 -38.03 13.87
C LYS A 5 -11.87 -38.68 15.25
N LYS A 6 -11.13 -38.08 16.19
CA LYS A 6 -11.04 -38.56 17.59
C LYS A 6 -12.18 -37.98 18.43
N CYS A 7 -12.89 -38.84 19.15
CA CYS A 7 -13.94 -38.41 20.07
C CYS A 7 -13.31 -37.76 21.31
N THR A 8 -13.70 -36.51 21.60
CA THR A 8 -13.22 -35.77 22.77
C THR A 8 -14.43 -35.27 23.57
N THR A 9 -14.44 -35.55 24.88
CA THR A 9 -15.50 -35.06 25.77
C THR A 9 -15.15 -33.67 26.28
N ILE A 10 -16.04 -32.70 26.07
CA ILE A 10 -15.89 -31.32 26.55
C ILE A 10 -17.16 -30.87 27.27
N TRP A 11 -16.99 -29.96 28.23
CA TRP A 11 -18.10 -29.34 28.94
C TRP A 11 -18.36 -27.95 28.38
N LEU A 12 -19.56 -27.73 27.84
CA LEU A 12 -20.01 -26.44 27.33
C LEU A 12 -21.20 -25.94 28.16
N ARG A 13 -21.27 -24.64 28.39
CA ARG A 13 -22.42 -24.03 29.06
C ARG A 13 -23.69 -24.28 28.21
N PRO A 14 -24.86 -24.54 28.83
CA PRO A 14 -26.10 -24.75 28.09
C PRO A 14 -26.46 -23.60 27.15
N SER A 15 -26.14 -22.35 27.53
CA SER A 15 -26.34 -21.18 26.69
C SER A 15 -25.54 -21.22 25.39
N VAL A 16 -24.32 -21.75 25.42
CA VAL A 16 -23.46 -21.91 24.24
C VAL A 16 -24.00 -23.02 23.35
N ILE A 17 -24.43 -24.13 23.94
CA ILE A 17 -25.04 -25.25 23.19
C ILE A 17 -26.27 -24.78 22.43
N ARG A 18 -27.18 -24.03 23.08
CA ARG A 18 -28.37 -23.49 22.41
C ARG A 18 -28.04 -22.56 21.25
N ARG A 19 -27.03 -21.70 21.39
CA ARG A 19 -26.63 -20.78 20.29
C ARG A 19 -25.98 -21.54 19.15
N MET A 20 -25.14 -22.52 19.46
CA MET A 20 -24.55 -23.41 18.45
C MET A 20 -25.65 -24.12 17.66
N ASP A 21 -26.64 -24.71 18.34
CA ASP A 21 -27.76 -25.40 17.69
C ASP A 21 -28.57 -24.47 16.79
N ALA A 22 -28.85 -23.25 17.24
CA ALA A 22 -29.59 -22.25 16.47
C ALA A 22 -28.85 -21.82 15.19
N TRP A 23 -27.52 -21.93 15.16
CA TRP A 23 -26.68 -21.49 14.04
C TRP A 23 -26.12 -22.62 13.19
N LEU A 24 -26.51 -23.89 13.43
CA LEU A 24 -26.00 -25.02 12.65
C LEU A 24 -26.32 -24.87 11.15
N GLU A 25 -27.57 -24.52 10.82
CA GLU A 25 -28.01 -24.33 9.43
C GLU A 25 -27.36 -23.10 8.79
N GLU A 26 -27.37 -21.95 9.51
CA GLU A 26 -26.75 -20.71 9.03
C GLU A 26 -25.24 -20.87 8.76
N ALA A 27 -24.55 -21.66 9.59
CA ALA A 27 -23.14 -21.97 9.42
C ALA A 27 -22.86 -23.12 8.44
N ASN A 28 -23.89 -23.61 7.74
CA ASN A 28 -23.83 -24.76 6.82
C ASN A 28 -23.07 -25.96 7.42
N CYS A 29 -23.46 -26.35 8.64
CA CYS A 29 -22.87 -27.45 9.39
C CYS A 29 -23.87 -28.59 9.54
N ARG A 30 -23.43 -29.82 9.28
CA ARG A 30 -24.26 -31.04 9.40
C ARG A 30 -24.31 -31.59 10.83
N SER A 31 -23.41 -31.14 11.70
CA SER A 31 -23.35 -31.58 13.10
C SER A 31 -22.68 -30.55 14.00
N ARG A 32 -22.95 -30.64 15.31
CA ARG A 32 -22.22 -29.88 16.35
C ARG A 32 -20.71 -30.07 16.26
N SER A 33 -20.26 -31.30 15.95
CA SER A 33 -18.85 -31.61 15.80
C SER A 33 -18.20 -30.92 14.62
N GLU A 34 -18.92 -30.67 13.53
CA GLU A 34 -18.43 -29.88 12.38
C GLU A 34 -18.38 -28.39 12.74
N PHE A 35 -19.41 -27.89 13.43
CA PHE A 35 -19.46 -26.51 13.90
C PHE A 35 -18.30 -26.18 14.84
N ILE A 36 -18.05 -27.05 15.83
CA ILE A 36 -16.96 -26.90 16.79
C ILE A 36 -15.60 -26.94 16.07
N GLU A 37 -15.44 -27.84 15.10
CA GLU A 37 -14.20 -27.95 14.33
C GLU A 37 -13.90 -26.67 13.52
N LYS A 38 -14.92 -26.10 12.85
CA LYS A 38 -14.79 -24.80 12.16
C LYS A 38 -14.46 -23.67 13.13
N ALA A 39 -15.14 -23.61 14.29
CA ALA A 39 -14.89 -22.59 15.30
C ALA A 39 -13.48 -22.69 15.91
N VAL A 40 -12.98 -23.90 16.14
CA VAL A 40 -11.62 -24.13 16.64
C VAL A 40 -10.59 -23.78 15.58
N ARG A 41 -10.76 -24.17 14.31
CA ARG A 41 -9.89 -23.75 13.20
C ARG A 41 -9.82 -22.23 13.08
N PHE A 42 -10.97 -21.57 13.16
CA PHE A 42 -11.06 -20.12 13.15
C PHE A 42 -10.26 -19.47 14.29
N TYR A 43 -10.37 -19.99 15.52
CA TYR A 43 -9.60 -19.48 16.66
C TYR A 43 -8.10 -19.80 16.57
N MET A 44 -7.73 -20.97 16.06
CA MET A 44 -6.33 -21.32 15.77
C MET A 44 -5.74 -20.38 14.72
N GLY A 45 -6.47 -20.06 13.65
CA GLY A 45 -6.05 -19.09 12.64
C GLY A 45 -5.96 -17.67 13.18
N TYR A 46 -6.85 -17.28 14.10
CA TYR A 46 -6.76 -16.00 14.81
C TYR A 46 -5.48 -15.91 15.68
N LEU A 47 -5.12 -17.00 16.37
CA LEU A 47 -3.91 -17.03 17.21
C LEU A 47 -2.62 -17.18 16.39
N GLY A 48 -2.68 -17.92 15.28
CA GLY A 48 -1.55 -18.28 14.44
C GLY A 48 -1.37 -17.35 13.26
N THR A 49 -1.36 -16.02 13.44
CA THR A 49 -1.17 -15.00 12.39
C THR A 49 0.12 -15.12 11.53
N GLU A 50 0.85 -16.24 11.60
CA GLU A 50 1.93 -16.65 10.69
C GLU A 50 1.54 -17.80 9.73
N ASP A 51 0.50 -18.60 10.00
CA ASP A 51 -0.01 -19.61 9.07
C ASP A 51 -1.16 -19.03 8.23
N THR A 52 -0.74 -18.34 7.18
CA THR A 52 -1.55 -17.67 6.16
C THR A 52 -2.75 -18.48 5.64
N SER A 53 -3.89 -17.78 5.55
CA SER A 53 -5.15 -18.11 4.86
C SER A 53 -6.19 -18.92 5.64
N GLU A 54 -7.14 -18.21 6.27
CA GLU A 54 -8.58 -18.54 6.25
C GLU A 54 -9.47 -17.52 6.99
N TYR A 55 -8.96 -16.38 7.43
CA TYR A 55 -9.75 -15.43 8.25
C TYR A 55 -10.38 -14.25 7.47
N LEU A 56 -10.25 -14.19 6.16
CA LEU A 56 -10.95 -13.21 5.33
C LEU A 56 -11.66 -13.96 4.22
N SER A 57 -12.96 -13.69 4.01
CA SER A 57 -13.67 -14.30 2.89
C SER A 57 -12.94 -13.95 1.59
N ASP A 58 -12.84 -14.90 0.66
CA ASP A 58 -12.22 -14.67 -0.64
C ASP A 58 -12.84 -13.46 -1.35
N ALA A 59 -14.14 -13.24 -1.14
CA ALA A 59 -14.86 -12.06 -1.63
C ALA A 59 -14.30 -10.75 -1.04
N LEU A 60 -13.98 -10.70 0.24
CA LEU A 60 -13.40 -9.51 0.88
C LEU A 60 -11.95 -9.29 0.42
N VAL A 61 -11.15 -10.34 0.30
CA VAL A 61 -9.79 -10.26 -0.25
C VAL A 61 -9.81 -9.78 -1.70
N ALA A 62 -10.69 -10.32 -2.53
CA ALA A 62 -10.88 -9.89 -3.91
C ALA A 62 -11.32 -8.41 -3.98
N THR A 63 -12.23 -7.99 -3.10
CA THR A 63 -12.67 -6.59 -3.01
C THR A 63 -11.50 -5.66 -2.65
N LEU A 64 -10.71 -6.02 -1.63
CA LEU A 64 -9.54 -5.23 -1.21
C LEU A 64 -8.49 -5.14 -2.32
N ARG A 65 -8.20 -6.26 -3.01
CA ARG A 65 -7.31 -6.28 -4.19
C ARG A 65 -7.85 -5.39 -5.30
N GLY A 66 -9.16 -5.39 -5.54
CA GLY A 66 -9.82 -4.51 -6.51
C GLY A 66 -9.64 -3.03 -6.17
N ILE A 67 -9.86 -2.65 -4.91
CA ILE A 67 -9.68 -1.27 -4.44
C ILE A 67 -8.21 -0.83 -4.60
N ILE A 68 -7.25 -1.67 -4.23
CA ILE A 68 -5.83 -1.36 -4.36
C ILE A 68 -5.45 -1.22 -5.84
N ALA A 69 -5.93 -2.10 -6.71
CA ALA A 69 -5.68 -2.04 -8.14
C ALA A 69 -6.25 -0.75 -8.76
N ASP A 70 -7.49 -0.38 -8.43
CA ASP A 70 -8.12 0.86 -8.92
C ASP A 70 -7.37 2.11 -8.42
N SER A 71 -7.01 2.14 -7.14
CA SER A 71 -6.22 3.22 -6.55
C SER A 71 -4.85 3.36 -7.22
N THR A 72 -4.16 2.23 -7.47
CA THR A 72 -2.87 2.22 -8.16
C THR A 72 -3.02 2.72 -9.59
N ASN A 73 -4.07 2.32 -10.30
CA ASN A 73 -4.33 2.77 -11.66
C ASN A 73 -4.61 4.28 -11.72
N ARG A 74 -5.43 4.80 -10.80
CA ARG A 74 -5.68 6.24 -10.67
C ARG A 74 -4.39 7.01 -10.35
N THR A 75 -3.59 6.49 -9.42
CA THR A 75 -2.30 7.08 -9.04
C THR A 75 -1.34 7.13 -10.23
N ASN A 76 -1.23 6.04 -11.00
CA ASN A 76 -0.44 5.99 -12.22
C ASN A 76 -0.90 7.02 -13.26
N GLY A 77 -2.22 7.20 -13.43
CA GLY A 77 -2.76 8.22 -14.32
C GLY A 77 -2.40 9.65 -13.88
N ILE A 78 -2.41 9.93 -12.57
CA ILE A 78 -2.00 11.24 -12.04
C ILE A 78 -0.49 11.44 -12.20
N LEU A 79 0.33 10.43 -11.88
CA LEU A 79 1.78 10.49 -12.05
C LEU A 79 2.17 10.70 -13.50
N PHE A 80 1.48 10.07 -14.45
CA PHE A 80 1.69 10.30 -15.88
C PHE A 80 1.42 11.75 -16.26
N LYS A 81 0.26 12.30 -15.87
CA LYS A 81 -0.06 13.72 -16.14
C LYS A 81 0.97 14.66 -15.51
N CYS A 82 1.37 14.39 -14.27
CA CYS A 82 2.42 15.16 -13.58
C CYS A 82 3.75 15.09 -14.33
N ALA A 83 4.17 13.91 -14.79
CA ALA A 83 5.40 13.73 -15.56
C ALA A 83 5.35 14.47 -16.91
N VAL A 84 4.19 14.51 -17.57
CA VAL A 84 3.99 15.30 -18.80
C VAL A 84 4.19 16.79 -18.52
N GLU A 85 3.53 17.34 -17.50
CA GLU A 85 3.67 18.75 -17.12
C GLU A 85 5.10 19.09 -16.69
N GLN A 86 5.75 18.20 -15.92
CA GLN A 86 7.17 18.34 -15.55
C GLN A 86 8.09 18.33 -16.78
N GLY A 87 7.80 17.49 -17.78
CA GLY A 87 8.51 17.46 -19.04
C GLY A 87 8.35 18.77 -19.81
N ILE A 88 7.12 19.28 -19.95
CA ILE A 88 6.84 20.58 -20.59
C ILE A 88 7.61 21.68 -19.88
N MET A 89 7.50 21.77 -18.56
CA MET A 89 8.22 22.77 -17.75
C MET A 89 9.74 22.68 -17.93
N ALA A 90 10.31 21.47 -17.90
CA ALA A 90 11.74 21.26 -18.11
C ALA A 90 12.19 21.68 -19.52
N HIS A 91 11.38 21.41 -20.55
CA HIS A 91 11.67 21.84 -21.92
C HIS A 91 11.51 23.35 -22.11
N THR A 92 10.50 23.97 -21.51
CA THR A 92 10.31 25.43 -21.52
C THR A 92 11.49 26.12 -20.83
N ILE A 93 11.91 25.64 -19.65
CA ILE A 93 13.09 26.17 -18.94
C ILE A 93 14.34 25.97 -19.80
N ALA A 94 14.59 24.77 -20.34
CA ALA A 94 15.75 24.53 -21.20
C ALA A 94 15.76 25.40 -22.48
N ALA A 95 14.60 25.69 -23.07
CA ALA A 95 14.51 26.60 -24.20
C ALA A 95 14.86 28.06 -23.83
N HIS A 96 14.62 28.45 -22.57
CA HIS A 96 14.96 29.77 -22.05
C HIS A 96 16.42 29.87 -21.57
N PHE A 97 17.00 28.79 -21.05
CA PHE A 97 18.39 28.74 -20.57
C PHE A 97 19.28 28.00 -21.59
N ARG A 98 19.99 28.74 -22.47
CA ARG A 98 20.88 28.16 -23.49
C ARG A 98 21.90 27.21 -22.86
N ASP A 99 22.07 26.04 -23.50
CA ASP A 99 22.69 24.82 -22.95
C ASP A 99 24.09 24.98 -22.34
N THR A 100 24.22 24.59 -21.07
CA THR A 100 25.45 23.95 -20.54
C THR A 100 25.02 22.74 -19.69
N MET A 101 25.32 21.53 -20.17
CA MET A 101 24.82 20.26 -19.58
C MET A 101 25.42 19.92 -18.20
N GLU A 102 26.57 20.50 -17.86
CA GLU A 102 27.27 20.27 -16.58
C GLU A 102 26.50 20.85 -15.37
N ASP A 103 25.95 22.06 -15.51
CA ASP A 103 25.19 22.72 -14.43
C ASP A 103 23.90 21.97 -14.09
N ARG A 104 23.29 21.28 -15.08
CA ARG A 104 22.04 20.52 -14.87
C ARG A 104 22.25 19.28 -14.00
N ARG A 105 23.40 18.61 -14.12
CA ARG A 105 23.71 17.41 -13.32
C ARG A 105 24.07 17.81 -11.89
N ALA A 106 24.79 18.91 -11.72
CA ALA A 106 25.07 19.52 -10.42
C ALA A 106 23.78 19.97 -9.72
N LEU A 107 22.89 20.68 -10.42
CA LEU A 107 21.59 21.12 -9.90
C LEU A 107 20.71 19.93 -9.49
N ARG A 108 20.66 18.86 -10.31
CA ARG A 108 19.94 17.63 -9.93
C ARG A 108 20.49 17.00 -8.66
N GLY A 109 21.82 16.98 -8.51
CA GLY A 109 22.47 16.52 -7.28
C GLY A 109 22.06 17.35 -6.06
N TYR A 110 22.11 18.68 -6.18
CA TYR A 110 21.69 19.61 -5.14
C TYR A 110 20.22 19.42 -4.73
N VAL A 111 19.30 19.38 -5.69
CA VAL A 111 17.86 19.22 -5.41
C VAL A 111 17.56 17.86 -4.77
N VAL A 112 18.24 16.79 -5.18
CA VAL A 112 18.09 15.47 -4.53
C VAL A 112 18.60 15.49 -3.09
N ASP A 113 19.72 16.14 -2.82
CA ASP A 113 20.26 16.29 -1.47
C ASP A 113 19.33 17.15 -0.59
N GLU A 114 18.83 18.25 -1.13
CA GLU A 114 17.86 19.13 -0.46
C GLU A 114 16.59 18.38 -0.06
N VAL A 115 15.96 17.66 -1.00
CA VAL A 115 14.77 16.83 -0.72
C VAL A 115 15.02 15.83 0.40
N LYS A 116 16.18 15.17 0.41
CA LYS A 116 16.55 14.22 1.47
C LYS A 116 16.73 14.92 2.81
N ARG A 117 17.39 16.08 2.82
CA ARG A 117 17.64 16.88 4.03
C ARG A 117 16.37 17.48 4.61
N THR A 118 15.43 17.90 3.78
CA THR A 118 14.18 18.55 4.19
C THR A 118 12.99 17.59 4.29
N ASN A 119 13.21 16.29 4.08
CA ASN A 119 12.16 15.27 4.04
C ASN A 119 11.00 15.65 3.08
N GLY A 120 11.35 16.23 1.93
CA GLY A 120 10.41 16.65 0.89
C GLY A 120 9.77 18.02 1.08
N GLN A 121 10.12 18.79 2.12
CA GLN A 121 9.65 20.17 2.29
C GLN A 121 10.57 21.13 1.51
N ILE A 122 10.14 21.57 0.33
CA ILE A 122 10.87 22.55 -0.49
C ILE A 122 10.12 23.90 -0.43
N ARG A 123 10.86 24.98 -0.16
CA ARG A 123 10.32 26.34 -0.22
C ARG A 123 10.74 27.00 -1.53
N PHE A 124 9.79 27.69 -2.16
CA PHE A 124 10.02 28.32 -3.45
C PHE A 124 11.04 29.48 -3.37
N GLU A 125 11.01 30.23 -2.28
CA GLU A 125 11.94 31.34 -2.00
C GLU A 125 13.40 30.86 -2.02
N ASP A 126 13.68 29.77 -1.29
CA ASP A 126 15.02 29.18 -1.19
C ASP A 126 15.50 28.63 -2.55
N ALA A 127 14.61 28.00 -3.31
CA ALA A 127 14.92 27.50 -4.65
C ALA A 127 15.24 28.64 -5.63
N GLN A 128 14.54 29.78 -5.53
CA GLN A 128 14.77 30.95 -6.36
C GLN A 128 16.13 31.60 -6.05
N ASP A 129 16.51 31.68 -4.78
CA ASP A 129 17.81 32.25 -4.39
C ASP A 129 18.99 31.41 -4.88
N VAL A 130 18.86 30.08 -4.91
CA VAL A 130 19.85 29.18 -5.52
C VAL A 130 19.93 29.40 -7.03
N GLN A 131 18.80 29.56 -7.71
CA GLN A 131 18.77 29.83 -9.16
C GLN A 131 19.41 31.17 -9.52
N ARG A 132 19.35 32.18 -8.63
CA ARG A 132 20.02 33.48 -8.79
C ARG A 132 21.53 33.45 -8.49
N GLN A 133 22.00 32.45 -7.74
CA GLN A 133 23.42 32.24 -7.45
C GLN A 133 24.14 31.50 -8.58
N LEU A 134 23.39 30.81 -9.45
CA LEU A 134 23.93 30.36 -10.72
C LEU A 134 24.34 31.60 -11.52
N PRO A 135 25.56 31.65 -12.09
CA PRO A 135 26.09 32.85 -12.70
C PRO A 135 25.17 33.35 -13.82
N ASP A 136 24.63 34.57 -13.66
CA ASP A 136 23.77 35.25 -14.64
C ASP A 136 24.58 35.83 -15.83
N ASP A 137 25.92 35.93 -15.69
CA ASP A 137 26.76 36.71 -16.60
C ASP A 137 28.13 36.05 -16.90
N THR A 138 28.15 35.09 -17.81
CA THR A 138 29.31 34.86 -18.71
C THR A 138 28.98 35.20 -20.16
N TRP A 139 28.03 36.12 -20.38
CA TRP A 139 27.54 36.54 -21.70
C TRP A 139 27.89 38.00 -22.07
N ARG A 140 29.07 38.46 -21.63
CA ARG A 140 29.84 39.48 -22.34
C ARG A 140 31.24 38.95 -22.59
N ASP A 141 31.35 38.06 -23.58
CA ASP A 141 32.21 38.19 -24.76
C ASP A 141 32.07 36.95 -25.65
#